data_AF-A0AA36D766-F1
#
_entry.id   AF-A0AA36D766-F1
#
_cell.length_a   1.000
_cell.length_b   1.000
_cell.length_c   1.000
_cell.angle_alpha   90.00
_cell.angle_beta   90.00
_cell.angle_gamma   90.00
#
_symmetry.space_group_name_H-M   'P 1'
#
loop_
_entity.id
_entity.type
_entity.pdbx_description
1 polymer ?
#
loop_
_entity_poly.entity_id
_entity_poly.type
_entity_poly.pdbx_seq_one_letter_code
_entity_poly.pdbx_strand_id
1 'polypeptide(L)'
;MRIAVALRSLARVATQPSLVVVKRGSMQIRALTTTAQRFSGVSSQLAECLDGEIRAEKELESQSLSQTSFPGFNISTNGAEVRLTKKHGNEDILVVFNVNHSVDVNEDGEGQVPEAAPVPVALPPFQVEITKGGERLCFHLELCEGENQQYDFAVEEFYIAPAAKANEEDVASHVYASSGQYIDSNLHDLLFVRYLEERGLDTHFCNTLVQYATHYEHSQYVGLLNKIKAFVSK
;
A
#
# COMPACT_ATOMS: atom_id res chain seq x y z
N MET A 1 -46.76 20.87 -9.45
CA MET A 1 -47.40 21.71 -8.41
C MET A 1 -46.51 22.95 -8.23
N ARG A 2 -46.85 24.06 -8.90
CA ARG A 2 -46.08 25.31 -8.91
C ARG A 2 -46.80 26.31 -8.00
N ILE A 3 -46.09 26.90 -7.05
CA ILE A 3 -46.60 28.00 -6.21
C ILE A 3 -45.76 29.24 -6.54
N ALA A 4 -46.47 30.32 -6.84
CA ALA A 4 -45.95 31.63 -7.20
C ALA A 4 -46.19 32.65 -6.05
N VAL A 5 -45.73 33.89 -6.28
CA VAL A 5 -46.13 35.17 -5.65
C VAL A 5 -45.22 35.57 -4.46
N ALA A 6 -44.68 36.80 -4.31
CA ALA A 6 -44.96 38.11 -4.90
C ALA A 6 -43.72 39.04 -4.92
N LEU A 7 -43.66 39.91 -5.93
CA LEU A 7 -42.89 41.16 -6.00
C LEU A 7 -43.68 42.30 -5.33
N ARG A 8 -42.99 43.22 -4.61
CA ARG A 8 -43.40 44.64 -4.49
C ARG A 8 -42.19 45.58 -4.39
N SER A 9 -42.40 46.75 -4.97
CA SER A 9 -41.44 47.72 -5.51
C SER A 9 -41.45 49.07 -4.77
N LEU A 10 -40.27 49.71 -4.75
CA LEU A 10 -39.93 51.15 -4.87
C LEU A 10 -40.79 52.25 -4.18
N ALA A 11 -40.11 53.15 -3.47
CA ALA A 11 -40.21 54.61 -3.69
C ALA A 11 -39.02 55.41 -3.10
N ARG A 12 -38.57 56.40 -3.88
CA ARG A 12 -37.56 57.44 -3.62
C ARG A 12 -38.17 58.62 -2.84
N VAL A 13 -37.35 59.41 -2.11
CA VAL A 13 -37.40 60.89 -2.10
C VAL A 13 -35.99 61.45 -1.83
N ALA A 14 -35.67 62.57 -2.48
CA ALA A 14 -34.40 63.29 -2.53
C ALA A 14 -34.44 64.60 -1.72
N THR A 15 -33.27 65.17 -1.38
CA THR A 15 -33.01 66.63 -1.34
C THR A 15 -31.50 66.92 -1.43
N GLN A 16 -31.16 68.03 -2.10
CA GLN A 16 -29.82 68.48 -2.51
C GLN A 16 -29.16 69.47 -1.49
N PRO A 17 -28.18 70.35 -1.85
CA PRO A 17 -26.78 70.21 -1.48
C PRO A 17 -26.25 71.38 -0.61
N SER A 18 -25.01 71.31 -0.15
CA SER A 18 -24.24 72.50 0.26
C SER A 18 -22.74 72.28 0.04
N LEU A 19 -22.10 73.30 -0.50
CA LEU A 19 -20.72 73.34 -1.00
C LEU A 19 -19.71 73.69 0.11
N VAL A 20 -18.53 73.03 0.01
CA VAL A 20 -17.16 73.53 0.24
C VAL A 20 -16.73 73.87 1.67
N VAL A 21 -15.62 73.24 2.13
CA VAL A 21 -14.30 73.87 2.35
C VAL A 21 -13.25 72.76 2.55
N VAL A 22 -12.20 72.82 1.75
CA VAL A 22 -10.98 71.99 1.83
C VAL A 22 -10.15 72.41 3.05
N LYS A 23 -9.79 71.45 3.91
CA LYS A 23 -8.63 71.59 4.81
C LYS A 23 -7.72 70.38 4.66
N ARG A 24 -6.50 70.64 4.18
CA ARG A 24 -5.34 69.75 4.26
C ARG A 24 -5.04 69.46 5.73
N GLY A 25 -4.88 68.18 6.08
CA GLY A 25 -4.44 67.77 7.41
C GLY A 25 -4.10 66.29 7.47
N SER A 26 -2.80 66.00 7.57
CA SER A 26 -2.16 64.76 8.05
C SER A 26 -2.77 63.42 7.63
N MET A 27 -2.09 62.77 6.69
CA MET A 27 -2.21 61.35 6.38
C MET A 27 -1.82 60.53 7.61
N GLN A 28 -2.79 60.14 8.44
CA GLN A 28 -2.59 59.10 9.43
C GLN A 28 -2.66 57.76 8.72
N ILE A 29 -1.49 57.13 8.57
CA ILE A 29 -1.36 55.75 8.12
C ILE A 29 -2.11 54.90 9.16
N ARG A 30 -3.31 54.43 8.79
CA ARG A 30 -3.95 53.34 9.52
C ARG A 30 -2.97 52.18 9.49
N ALA A 31 -2.40 51.84 10.64
CA ALA A 31 -1.73 50.57 10.82
C ALA A 31 -2.75 49.49 10.46
N LEU A 32 -2.55 48.86 9.30
CA LEU A 32 -3.17 47.58 8.98
C LEU A 32 -2.60 46.63 10.02
N THR A 33 -3.39 46.35 11.06
CA THR A 33 -3.20 45.14 11.86
C THR A 33 -3.37 43.99 10.88
N THR A 34 -2.27 43.56 10.28
CA THR A 34 -2.14 42.21 9.75
C THR A 34 -2.28 41.31 10.95
N THR A 35 -3.52 40.97 11.29
CA THR A 35 -3.78 39.73 12.00
C THR A 35 -3.17 38.67 11.11
N ALA A 36 -1.95 38.24 11.44
CA ALA A 36 -1.37 37.04 10.87
C ALA A 36 -2.41 35.96 11.11
N GLN A 37 -3.18 35.61 10.08
CA GLN A 37 -4.02 34.43 10.13
C GLN A 37 -3.04 33.31 10.40
N ARG A 38 -3.13 32.79 11.63
CA ARG A 38 -2.34 31.68 12.10
C ARG A 38 -2.53 30.55 11.10
N PHE A 39 -1.50 30.28 10.31
CA PHE A 39 -1.38 29.05 9.51
C PHE A 39 -1.21 27.79 10.41
N SER A 40 -1.56 27.86 11.70
CA SER A 40 -1.23 26.86 12.71
C SER A 40 -2.39 25.93 13.08
N GLY A 41 -3.53 25.96 12.37
CA GLY A 41 -4.70 25.16 12.73
C GLY A 41 -4.71 23.75 12.12
N VAL A 42 -4.22 23.60 10.89
CA VAL A 42 -4.33 22.33 10.15
C VAL A 42 -3.34 21.31 10.70
N SER A 43 -2.11 21.70 11.02
CA SER A 43 -1.09 20.78 11.55
C SER A 43 -1.49 20.16 12.90
N SER A 44 -2.12 20.94 13.79
CA SER A 44 -2.59 20.43 15.08
C SER A 44 -3.80 19.50 14.91
N GLN A 45 -4.75 19.87 14.05
CA GLN A 45 -5.90 19.01 13.74
C GLN A 45 -5.46 17.70 13.10
N LEU A 46 -4.50 17.75 12.17
CA LEU A 46 -3.93 16.57 11.54
C LEU A 46 -3.22 15.66 12.55
N ALA A 47 -2.46 16.23 13.49
CA ALA A 47 -1.83 15.46 14.55
C ALA A 47 -2.84 14.75 15.46
N GLU A 48 -3.96 15.40 15.81
CA GLU A 48 -5.05 14.81 16.58
C GLU A 48 -5.75 13.68 15.81
N CYS A 49 -6.03 13.88 14.52
CA CYS A 49 -6.61 12.83 13.67
C CYS A 49 -5.68 11.62 13.56
N LEU A 50 -4.39 11.83 13.31
CA LEU A 50 -3.40 10.76 13.24
C LEU A 50 -3.28 10.00 14.57
N ASP A 51 -3.42 10.68 15.71
CA ASP A 51 -3.43 10.02 17.02
C ASP A 51 -4.65 9.13 17.22
N GLY A 52 -5.83 9.56 16.73
CA GLY A 52 -7.04 8.74 16.73
C GLY A 52 -6.85 7.49 15.88
N GLU A 53 -6.38 7.67 14.65
CA GLU A 53 -6.15 6.58 13.69
C GLU A 53 -5.15 5.55 14.21
N ILE A 54 -3.97 5.99 14.65
CA ILE A 54 -2.92 5.08 15.15
C ILE A 54 -3.40 4.25 16.34
N ARG A 55 -4.29 4.80 17.19
CA ARG A 55 -4.86 4.06 18.33
C ARG A 55 -5.83 2.99 17.87
N ALA A 56 -6.75 3.34 16.97
CA ALA A 56 -7.70 2.40 16.39
C ALA A 56 -6.98 1.22 15.73
N GLU A 57 -5.95 1.49 14.92
CA GLU A 57 -5.22 0.44 14.19
C GLU A 57 -4.41 -0.49 15.10
N LYS A 58 -3.86 0.02 16.20
CA LYS A 58 -3.14 -0.79 17.19
C LYS A 58 -4.08 -1.68 18.01
N GLU A 59 -5.28 -1.19 18.29
CA GLU A 59 -6.31 -1.99 18.97
C GLU A 59 -6.73 -3.17 18.10
N LEU A 60 -6.88 -2.95 16.78
CA LEU A 60 -7.16 -4.01 15.80
C LEU A 60 -6.00 -5.02 15.69
N GLU A 61 -4.75 -4.55 15.59
CA GLU A 61 -3.56 -5.41 15.50
C GLU A 61 -3.45 -6.36 16.70
N SER A 62 -3.68 -5.85 17.92
CA SER A 62 -3.56 -6.63 19.17
C SER A 62 -4.54 -7.81 19.27
N GLN A 63 -5.64 -7.75 18.52
CA GLN A 63 -6.66 -8.80 18.48
C GLN A 63 -6.34 -9.88 17.42
N SER A 64 -5.42 -9.61 16.50
CA SER A 64 -5.12 -10.43 15.31
C SER A 64 -3.76 -11.17 15.38
N LEU A 65 -3.02 -11.06 16.48
CA LEU A 65 -1.62 -11.53 16.58
C LEU A 65 -1.49 -13.07 16.49
N SER A 66 -1.30 -13.58 15.28
CA SER A 66 -0.66 -14.87 15.03
C SER A 66 0.76 -14.61 14.51
N GLN A 67 1.77 -15.13 15.23
CA GLN A 67 3.14 -15.11 14.74
C GLN A 67 3.26 -16.14 13.62
N THR A 68 3.16 -15.67 12.38
CA THR A 68 3.30 -16.52 11.21
C THR A 68 4.79 -16.77 10.93
N SER A 69 5.20 -18.03 10.94
CA SER A 69 6.58 -18.46 10.63
C SER A 69 6.61 -19.33 9.39
N PHE A 70 7.62 -19.18 8.55
CA PHE A 70 7.85 -20.03 7.38
C PHE A 70 8.77 -21.20 7.73
N PRO A 71 8.31 -22.46 7.70
CA PRO A 71 9.14 -23.61 8.07
C PRO A 71 10.44 -23.71 7.24
N GLY A 72 11.58 -23.60 7.93
CA GLY A 72 12.91 -23.73 7.31
C GLY A 72 13.40 -22.49 6.55
N PHE A 73 12.63 -21.42 6.50
CA PHE A 73 13.06 -20.14 5.94
C PHE A 73 13.51 -19.19 7.06
N ASN A 74 14.58 -18.44 6.79
CA ASN A 74 14.98 -17.28 7.58
C ASN A 74 14.37 -16.03 6.95
N ILE A 75 13.74 -15.21 7.79
CA ILE A 75 13.08 -13.97 7.39
C ILE A 75 14.03 -12.79 7.62
N SER A 76 14.16 -11.90 6.65
CA SER A 76 14.81 -10.60 6.79
C SER A 76 13.98 -9.52 6.13
N THR A 77 14.01 -8.31 6.67
CA THR A 77 13.17 -7.19 6.20
C THR A 77 14.00 -5.93 5.97
N ASN A 78 13.63 -5.17 4.95
CA ASN A 78 14.24 -3.87 4.63
C ASN A 78 13.14 -2.90 4.17
N GLY A 79 12.59 -2.12 5.10
CA GLY A 79 11.42 -1.29 4.82
C GLY A 79 10.21 -2.15 4.44
N ALA A 80 9.61 -1.90 3.28
CA ALA A 80 8.47 -2.68 2.78
C ALA A 80 8.89 -4.01 2.11
N GLU A 81 10.18 -4.23 1.86
CA GLU A 81 10.69 -5.46 1.27
C GLU A 81 10.91 -6.54 2.34
N VAL A 82 10.49 -7.76 2.02
CA VAL A 82 10.67 -8.96 2.85
C VAL A 82 11.40 -10.01 2.02
N ARG A 83 12.39 -10.65 2.63
CA ARG A 83 13.19 -11.72 2.03
C ARG A 83 13.17 -12.96 2.89
N LEU A 84 12.81 -14.09 2.28
CA LEU A 84 12.83 -15.42 2.88
C LEU A 84 13.98 -16.22 2.26
N THR A 85 14.85 -16.79 3.08
CA THR A 85 16.00 -17.57 2.59
C THR A 85 16.02 -18.97 3.18
N LYS A 86 16.24 -19.99 2.34
CA LYS A 86 16.29 -21.40 2.73
C LYS A 86 17.33 -22.15 1.91
N LYS A 87 17.99 -23.14 2.51
CA LYS A 87 18.80 -24.11 1.76
C LYS A 87 17.98 -25.37 1.47
N HIS A 88 18.11 -25.90 0.26
CA HIS A 88 17.54 -27.19 -0.13
C HIS A 88 18.59 -28.03 -0.87
N GLY A 89 19.25 -28.95 -0.16
CA GLY A 89 20.37 -29.70 -0.72
C GLY A 89 21.53 -28.78 -1.12
N ASN A 90 21.82 -28.73 -2.42
CA ASN A 90 22.84 -27.85 -3.02
C ASN A 90 22.27 -26.58 -3.67
N GLU A 91 21.03 -26.24 -3.34
CA GLU A 91 20.31 -25.08 -3.87
C GLU A 91 20.07 -24.06 -2.75
N ASP A 92 20.22 -22.79 -3.11
CA ASP A 92 19.86 -21.65 -2.27
C ASP A 92 18.55 -21.05 -2.81
N ILE A 93 17.51 -21.07 -1.98
CA ILE A 93 16.18 -20.54 -2.31
C ILE A 93 16.04 -19.16 -1.67
N LEU A 94 15.70 -18.18 -2.48
CA LEU A 94 15.34 -16.83 -2.07
C LEU A 94 13.91 -16.53 -2.53
N VAL A 95 13.07 -16.07 -1.60
CA VAL A 95 11.76 -15.49 -1.93
C VAL A 95 11.79 -14.02 -1.56
N VAL A 96 11.40 -13.14 -2.47
CA VAL A 96 11.34 -11.69 -2.24
C VAL A 96 9.95 -11.17 -2.57
N PHE A 97 9.37 -10.38 -1.67
CA PHE A 97 8.13 -9.67 -1.93
C PHE A 97 8.14 -8.29 -1.27
N ASN A 98 7.27 -7.41 -1.75
CA ASN A 98 7.15 -6.05 -1.23
C ASN A 98 5.68 -5.74 -0.93
N VAL A 99 5.40 -5.25 0.28
CA VAL A 99 4.02 -4.98 0.72
C VAL A 99 3.45 -3.65 0.23
N ASN A 100 4.23 -2.81 -0.46
CA ASN A 100 3.72 -1.57 -1.05
C ASN A 100 2.59 -1.85 -2.04
N HIS A 101 1.46 -1.13 -1.90
CA HIS A 101 0.30 -1.23 -2.79
C HIS A 101 -0.24 -2.66 -2.95
N SER A 102 -0.08 -3.50 -1.94
CA SER A 102 -0.44 -4.92 -2.00
C SER A 102 -1.81 -5.24 -1.40
N VAL A 103 -2.45 -4.29 -0.71
CA VAL A 103 -3.78 -4.49 -0.10
C VAL A 103 -4.84 -4.47 -1.18
N ASP A 104 -5.56 -5.58 -1.32
CA ASP A 104 -6.77 -5.64 -2.13
C ASP A 104 -7.96 -5.16 -1.27
N VAL A 105 -8.52 -4.02 -1.66
CA VAL A 105 -9.75 -3.51 -1.07
C VAL A 105 -10.84 -3.94 -2.03
N ASN A 106 -11.60 -4.98 -1.69
CA ASN A 106 -12.75 -5.43 -2.46
C ASN A 106 -13.76 -4.27 -2.63
N GLU A 107 -13.62 -3.47 -3.69
CA GLU A 107 -14.52 -2.33 -4.00
C GLU A 107 -15.77 -2.78 -4.79
N ASP A 108 -15.79 -4.02 -5.30
CA ASP A 108 -16.80 -4.51 -6.26
C ASP A 108 -18.05 -5.16 -5.62
N GLY A 109 -18.32 -4.85 -4.35
CA GLY A 109 -19.50 -5.31 -3.62
C GLY A 109 -20.82 -4.64 -4.05
N GLU A 110 -21.12 -4.54 -5.35
CA GLU A 110 -22.44 -4.13 -5.84
C GLU A 110 -23.48 -5.24 -5.58
N GLY A 111 -23.95 -5.39 -4.34
CA GLY A 111 -25.18 -6.17 -4.11
C GLY A 111 -25.48 -6.68 -2.71
N GLN A 112 -24.51 -6.74 -1.79
CA GLN A 112 -24.78 -7.16 -0.41
C GLN A 112 -23.92 -6.35 0.53
N VAL A 113 -24.55 -5.56 1.42
CA VAL A 113 -23.88 -4.92 2.54
C VAL A 113 -23.33 -6.05 3.41
N PRO A 114 -22.01 -6.26 3.49
CA PRO A 114 -21.50 -7.24 4.42
C PRO A 114 -21.74 -6.69 5.84
N GLU A 115 -22.20 -7.54 6.76
CA GLU A 115 -22.52 -7.15 8.15
C GLU A 115 -21.28 -6.70 8.93
N ALA A 116 -20.09 -6.94 8.39
CA ALA A 116 -18.79 -6.47 8.85
C ALA A 116 -18.02 -5.80 7.69
N ALA A 117 -17.20 -4.79 7.99
CA ALA A 117 -16.30 -4.21 6.99
C ALA A 117 -15.37 -5.31 6.43
N PRO A 118 -15.13 -5.35 5.09
CA PRO A 118 -14.21 -6.32 4.51
C PRO A 118 -12.83 -6.17 5.16
N VAL A 119 -12.29 -7.29 5.65
CA VAL A 119 -10.95 -7.31 6.26
C VAL A 119 -9.94 -7.11 5.13
N PRO A 120 -9.07 -6.09 5.20
CA PRO A 120 -8.05 -5.87 4.18
C PRO A 120 -7.10 -7.06 4.13
N VAL A 121 -6.82 -7.56 2.92
CA VAL A 121 -5.90 -8.66 2.67
C VAL A 121 -4.79 -8.18 1.74
N ALA A 122 -3.54 -8.45 2.10
CA ALA A 122 -2.39 -8.12 1.26
C ALA A 122 -1.98 -9.30 0.38
N LEU A 123 -2.03 -9.11 -0.94
CA LEU A 123 -1.64 -10.09 -1.97
C LEU A 123 -0.46 -9.55 -2.81
N PRO A 124 0.73 -9.33 -2.21
CA PRO A 124 1.87 -8.82 -2.96
C PRO A 124 2.34 -9.83 -4.01
N PRO A 125 2.70 -9.40 -5.23
CA PRO A 125 3.46 -10.26 -6.13
C PRO A 125 4.80 -10.59 -5.47
N PHE A 126 5.32 -11.78 -5.76
CA PHE A 126 6.56 -12.27 -5.17
C PHE A 126 7.45 -12.92 -6.21
N GLN A 127 8.73 -12.95 -5.91
CA GLN A 127 9.75 -13.53 -6.76
C GLN A 127 10.38 -14.71 -6.05
N VAL A 128 10.63 -15.80 -6.78
CA VAL A 128 11.36 -16.96 -6.29
C VAL A 128 12.61 -17.13 -7.12
N GLU A 129 13.75 -17.24 -6.45
CA GLU A 129 15.02 -17.58 -7.06
C GLU A 129 15.57 -18.87 -6.46
N ILE A 130 15.95 -19.80 -7.34
CA ILE A 130 16.59 -21.06 -6.96
C ILE A 130 17.98 -21.06 -7.58
N THR A 131 18.98 -20.77 -6.76
CA THR A 131 20.38 -20.68 -7.19
C THR A 131 21.06 -22.04 -7.07
N LYS A 132 21.74 -22.46 -8.16
CA LYS A 132 22.50 -23.71 -8.23
C LYS A 132 23.77 -23.52 -9.05
N GLY A 133 24.93 -23.65 -8.43
CA GLY A 133 26.21 -23.43 -9.12
C GLY A 133 26.38 -21.96 -9.52
N GLY A 134 26.55 -21.69 -10.82
CA GLY A 134 26.78 -20.34 -11.35
C GLY A 134 25.54 -19.63 -11.88
N GLU A 135 24.36 -20.25 -11.76
CA GLU A 135 23.10 -19.78 -12.33
C GLU A 135 21.97 -19.84 -11.30
N ARG A 136 20.91 -19.08 -11.55
CA ARG A 136 19.65 -19.09 -10.80
C ARG A 136 18.47 -19.20 -11.75
N LEU A 137 17.50 -20.02 -11.34
CA LEU A 137 16.19 -20.10 -11.97
C LEU A 137 15.25 -19.15 -11.22
N CYS A 138 14.71 -18.18 -11.95
CA CYS A 138 13.90 -17.10 -11.40
C CYS A 138 12.45 -17.22 -11.89
N PHE A 139 11.53 -16.91 -10.99
CA PHE A 139 10.10 -16.85 -11.24
C PHE A 139 9.55 -15.53 -10.69
N HIS A 140 8.67 -14.89 -11.45
CA HIS A 140 7.78 -13.84 -10.97
C HIS A 140 6.38 -14.43 -10.84
N LEU A 141 5.80 -14.33 -9.65
CA LEU A 141 4.55 -14.98 -9.29
C LEU A 141 3.55 -13.96 -8.75
N GLU A 142 2.28 -14.20 -9.07
CA GLU A 142 1.14 -13.46 -8.52
C GLU A 142 0.34 -14.39 -7.61
N LEU A 143 -0.06 -13.88 -6.45
CA LEU A 143 -0.94 -14.61 -5.53
C LEU A 143 -2.37 -14.54 -6.05
N CYS A 144 -3.06 -15.67 -6.02
CA CYS A 144 -4.45 -15.76 -6.44
C CYS A 144 -5.29 -16.50 -5.40
N GLU A 145 -6.58 -16.17 -5.36
CA GLU A 145 -7.57 -16.91 -4.58
C GLU A 145 -7.90 -18.22 -5.31
N GLY A 146 -7.55 -19.33 -4.68
CA GLY A 146 -7.89 -20.67 -5.13
C GLY A 146 -9.24 -21.15 -4.59
N GLU A 147 -9.54 -22.42 -4.84
CA GLU A 147 -10.75 -23.05 -4.32
C GLU A 147 -10.69 -23.19 -2.79
N ASN A 148 -11.84 -23.12 -2.12
CA ASN A 148 -11.97 -23.31 -0.66
C ASN A 148 -11.27 -22.26 0.22
N GLN A 149 -11.17 -21.00 -0.21
CA GLN A 149 -10.55 -19.90 0.56
C GLN A 149 -9.06 -20.15 0.87
N GLN A 150 -8.38 -20.91 0.00
CA GLN A 150 -6.94 -21.09 0.05
C GLN A 150 -6.29 -20.21 -1.01
N TYR A 151 -5.11 -19.69 -0.70
CA TYR A 151 -4.30 -18.97 -1.67
C TYR A 151 -3.36 -19.89 -2.41
N ASP A 152 -3.17 -19.61 -3.69
CA ASP A 152 -2.21 -20.26 -4.58
C ASP A 152 -1.43 -19.18 -5.36
N PHE A 153 -0.62 -19.58 -6.34
CA PHE A 153 0.07 -18.66 -7.23
C PHE A 153 -0.12 -18.97 -8.72
N ALA A 154 -0.04 -17.92 -9.53
CA ALA A 154 0.17 -18.00 -10.96
C ALA A 154 1.60 -17.57 -11.30
N VAL A 155 2.25 -18.28 -12.23
CA VAL A 155 3.58 -17.88 -12.74
C VAL A 155 3.37 -16.91 -13.91
N GLU A 156 3.75 -15.65 -13.70
CA GLU A 156 3.66 -14.64 -14.75
C GLU A 156 4.85 -14.72 -15.70
N GLU A 157 6.05 -14.89 -15.15
CA GLU A 157 7.30 -14.91 -15.92
C GLU A 157 8.33 -15.85 -15.28
N PHE A 158 9.14 -16.49 -16.11
CA PHE A 158 10.26 -17.32 -15.66
C PHE A 158 11.46 -17.22 -16.60
N TYR A 159 12.67 -17.36 -16.03
CA TYR A 159 13.93 -17.24 -16.78
C TYR A 159 15.12 -17.83 -16.02
N ILE A 160 16.24 -18.02 -16.72
CA ILE A 160 17.55 -18.35 -16.14
C ILE A 160 18.41 -17.09 -16.16
N ALA A 161 19.04 -16.77 -15.04
CA ALA A 161 20.02 -15.70 -14.92
C ALA A 161 21.33 -16.22 -14.28
N PRO A 162 22.46 -15.52 -14.45
CA PRO A 162 23.64 -15.79 -13.64
C PRO A 162 23.33 -15.68 -12.14
N ALA A 163 24.00 -16.47 -11.31
CA ALA A 163 23.84 -16.39 -9.86
C ALA A 163 24.15 -14.96 -9.38
N ALA A 164 23.31 -14.46 -8.47
CA ALA A 164 23.46 -13.12 -7.91
C ALA A 164 24.83 -12.99 -7.23
N LYS A 165 25.51 -11.87 -7.48
CA LYS A 165 26.67 -11.49 -6.68
C LYS A 165 26.14 -10.71 -5.47
N ALA A 166 26.88 -10.72 -4.36
CA ALA A 166 26.44 -10.20 -3.07
C ALA A 166 25.85 -8.77 -3.05
N ASN A 167 26.06 -7.97 -4.10
CA ASN A 167 25.53 -6.60 -4.23
C ASN A 167 24.90 -6.32 -5.62
N GLU A 168 24.70 -7.33 -6.47
CA GLU A 168 24.20 -7.16 -7.84
C GLU A 168 23.16 -8.25 -8.11
N GLU A 169 21.91 -7.90 -7.83
CA GLU A 169 20.73 -8.76 -8.04
C GLU A 169 19.99 -8.39 -9.34
N ASP A 170 20.37 -7.29 -9.98
CA ASP A 170 19.78 -6.84 -11.23
C ASP A 170 20.02 -7.86 -12.35
N VAL A 171 18.94 -8.21 -13.05
CA VAL A 171 19.00 -9.08 -14.23
C VAL A 171 19.23 -8.21 -15.46
N ALA A 172 20.28 -8.52 -16.21
CA ALA A 172 20.60 -7.77 -17.42
C ALA A 172 19.48 -7.91 -18.47
N SER A 173 19.13 -6.83 -19.17
CA SER A 173 18.00 -6.77 -20.12
C SER A 173 18.12 -7.68 -21.34
N HIS A 174 19.28 -8.28 -21.59
CA HIS A 174 19.49 -9.26 -22.66
C HIS A 174 19.18 -10.70 -22.24
N VAL A 175 18.89 -10.94 -20.96
CA VAL A 175 18.44 -12.24 -20.46
C VAL A 175 17.03 -12.47 -21.02
N TYR A 176 16.85 -13.62 -21.68
CA TYR A 176 15.54 -14.00 -22.21
C TYR A 176 14.62 -14.45 -21.07
N ALA A 177 13.42 -13.88 -21.04
CA ALA A 177 12.34 -14.30 -20.16
C ALA A 177 11.11 -14.68 -20.97
N SER A 178 10.35 -15.64 -20.44
CA SER A 178 9.14 -16.13 -21.07
C SER A 178 7.96 -16.01 -20.11
N SER A 179 6.78 -15.72 -20.66
CA SER A 179 5.56 -15.74 -19.87
C SER A 179 5.19 -17.17 -19.49
N GLY A 180 4.71 -17.36 -18.25
CA GLY A 180 4.20 -18.66 -17.80
C GLY A 180 2.99 -19.15 -18.59
N GLN A 181 2.29 -18.27 -19.31
CA GLN A 181 1.09 -18.61 -20.10
C GLN A 181 1.37 -19.45 -21.36
N TYR A 182 2.62 -19.44 -21.86
CA TYR A 182 2.97 -20.13 -23.12
C TYR A 182 3.56 -21.53 -22.93
N ILE A 183 3.68 -21.99 -21.68
CA ILE A 183 4.30 -23.28 -21.37
C ILE A 183 3.34 -24.44 -21.64
N ASP A 184 3.85 -25.61 -22.04
CA ASP A 184 3.00 -26.78 -22.23
C ASP A 184 2.49 -27.34 -20.90
N SER A 185 1.32 -27.98 -20.91
CA SER A 185 0.65 -28.43 -19.68
C SER A 185 1.44 -29.45 -18.86
N ASN A 186 2.28 -30.27 -19.48
CA ASN A 186 3.09 -31.25 -18.75
C ASN A 186 4.28 -30.56 -18.07
N LEU A 187 4.95 -29.66 -18.78
CA LEU A 187 6.01 -28.86 -18.18
C LEU A 187 5.48 -27.91 -17.10
N HIS A 188 4.27 -27.39 -17.24
CA HIS A 188 3.59 -26.64 -16.19
C HIS A 188 3.49 -27.46 -14.87
N ASP A 189 2.91 -28.67 -14.92
CA ASP A 189 2.79 -29.55 -13.75
C ASP A 189 4.15 -29.89 -13.12
N LEU A 190 5.16 -30.19 -13.94
CA LEU A 190 6.48 -30.55 -13.42
C LEU A 190 7.24 -29.35 -12.85
N LEU A 191 7.27 -28.22 -13.55
CA LEU A 191 8.14 -27.08 -13.23
C LEU A 191 7.49 -26.06 -12.29
N PHE A 192 6.23 -25.71 -12.52
CA PHE A 192 5.54 -24.67 -11.75
C PHE A 192 4.81 -25.22 -10.54
N VAL A 193 4.47 -26.52 -10.54
CA VAL A 193 3.82 -27.15 -9.39
C VAL A 193 4.85 -28.00 -8.64
N ARG A 194 5.16 -29.20 -9.13
CA ARG A 194 5.91 -30.20 -8.34
C ARG A 194 7.33 -29.75 -7.95
N TYR A 195 8.05 -29.09 -8.86
CA TYR A 195 9.41 -28.62 -8.58
C TYR A 195 9.43 -27.52 -7.52
N LEU A 196 8.44 -26.62 -7.48
CA LEU A 196 8.33 -25.59 -6.45
C LEU A 196 7.83 -26.19 -5.12
N GLU A 197 6.86 -27.10 -5.16
CA GLU A 197 6.34 -27.81 -3.98
C GLU A 197 7.43 -28.62 -3.25
N GLU A 198 8.30 -29.34 -3.97
CA GLU A 198 9.43 -30.08 -3.38
C GLU A 198 10.37 -29.15 -2.58
N ARG A 199 10.39 -27.85 -2.91
CA ARG A 199 11.19 -26.82 -2.24
C ARG A 199 10.44 -26.15 -1.09
N GLY A 200 9.18 -26.52 -0.87
CA GLY A 200 8.30 -25.99 0.17
C GLY A 200 7.60 -24.70 -0.23
N LEU A 201 7.37 -24.52 -1.53
CA LEU A 201 6.57 -23.43 -2.10
C LEU A 201 5.24 -24.03 -2.59
N ASP A 202 4.39 -24.40 -1.64
CA ASP A 202 3.10 -25.04 -1.84
C ASP A 202 1.94 -24.12 -1.44
N THR A 203 0.71 -24.62 -1.50
CA THR A 203 -0.49 -23.91 -1.03
C THR A 203 -0.35 -23.46 0.44
N HIS A 204 0.29 -24.26 1.31
CA HIS A 204 0.47 -23.88 2.72
C HIS A 204 1.41 -22.66 2.84
N PHE A 205 2.50 -22.64 2.07
CA PHE A 205 3.38 -21.49 1.94
C PHE A 205 2.62 -20.24 1.50
N CYS A 206 1.76 -20.33 0.48
CA CYS A 206 0.99 -19.18 -0.02
C CYS A 206 0.05 -18.60 1.03
N ASN A 207 -0.71 -19.46 1.73
CA ASN A 207 -1.56 -19.02 2.83
C ASN A 207 -0.77 -18.34 3.96
N THR A 208 0.39 -18.90 4.30
CA THR A 208 1.33 -18.34 5.29
C THR A 208 1.86 -16.98 4.82
N LEU A 209 2.16 -16.85 3.53
CA LEU A 209 2.65 -15.62 2.93
C LEU A 209 1.58 -14.53 2.98
N VAL A 210 0.34 -14.81 2.59
CA VAL A 210 -0.76 -13.82 2.64
C VAL A 210 -1.01 -13.35 4.07
N GLN A 211 -1.06 -14.27 5.05
CA GLN A 211 -1.21 -13.91 6.46
C GLN A 211 -0.06 -13.02 6.96
N TYR A 212 1.18 -13.41 6.66
CA TYR A 212 2.36 -12.64 7.04
C TYR A 212 2.37 -11.26 6.36
N ALA A 213 2.11 -11.20 5.06
CA ALA A 213 2.10 -9.97 4.28
C ALA A 213 1.03 -9.01 4.80
N THR A 214 -0.18 -9.49 5.07
CA THR A 214 -1.28 -8.69 5.62
C THR A 214 -0.91 -8.08 6.97
N HIS A 215 -0.32 -8.87 7.87
CA HIS A 215 0.15 -8.37 9.16
C HIS A 215 1.32 -7.38 8.99
N TYR A 216 2.28 -7.68 8.12
CA TYR A 216 3.46 -6.85 7.91
C TYR A 216 3.10 -5.51 7.26
N GLU A 217 2.19 -5.51 6.29
CA GLU A 217 1.65 -4.31 5.65
C GLU A 217 1.00 -3.39 6.68
N HIS A 218 0.10 -3.95 7.52
CA HIS A 218 -0.55 -3.19 8.59
C HIS A 218 0.46 -2.54 9.54
N SER A 219 1.50 -3.28 9.92
CA SER A 219 2.59 -2.77 10.75
C SER A 219 3.37 -1.63 10.06
N GLN A 220 3.61 -1.74 8.74
CA GLN A 220 4.21 -0.66 7.95
C GLN A 220 3.29 0.56 7.85
N TYR A 221 1.98 0.37 7.69
CA TYR A 221 0.99 1.45 7.65
C TYR A 221 0.97 2.23 8.98
N VAL A 222 0.86 1.54 10.11
CA VAL A 222 0.97 2.18 11.43
C VAL A 222 2.31 2.90 11.59
N GLY A 223 3.41 2.30 11.12
CA GLY A 223 4.72 2.93 11.07
C GLY A 223 4.77 4.21 10.23
N LEU A 224 4.10 4.22 9.08
CA LEU A 224 3.96 5.38 8.20
C LEU A 224 3.16 6.49 8.88
N LEU A 225 2.01 6.20 9.48
CA LEU A 225 1.20 7.18 10.21
C LEU A 225 2.01 7.86 11.33
N ASN A 226 2.81 7.08 12.07
CA ASN A 226 3.71 7.63 13.10
C ASN A 226 4.77 8.57 12.49
N LYS A 227 5.36 8.22 11.34
CA LYS A 227 6.32 9.06 10.62
C LYS A 227 5.67 10.36 10.12
N ILE A 228 4.46 10.29 9.56
CA ILE A 228 3.69 11.46 9.11
C ILE A 228 3.40 12.37 10.31
N LYS A 229 2.92 11.82 11.43
CA LYS A 229 2.69 12.57 12.66
C LYS A 229 3.95 13.29 13.13
N ALA A 230 5.07 12.58 13.20
CA ALA A 230 6.36 13.14 13.59
C ALA A 230 6.85 14.22 12.61
N PHE A 231 6.54 14.10 11.32
CA PHE A 231 6.87 15.10 10.31
C PHE A 231 6.04 16.38 10.47
N VAL A 232 4.73 16.25 10.65
CA VAL A 232 3.79 17.39 10.80
C VAL A 232 3.98 18.13 12.13
N SER A 233 4.53 17.45 13.14
CA SER A 233 4.76 18.02 14.48
C SER A 233 6.11 18.75 14.64
N LYS A 234 6.96 18.77 13.60
CA LYS A 234 8.21 19.54 13.58
C LYS A 234 7.96 21.02 13.28
#